data_AF-N9WJA4-F1
#
_entry.id   AF-N9WJA4-F1
#
_cell.length_a   1.000
_cell.length_b   1.000
_cell.length_c   1.000
_cell.angle_alpha   90.00
_cell.angle_beta   90.00
_cell.angle_gamma   90.00
#
_symmetry.space_group_name_H-M   'P 1'
#
loop_
_entity.id
_entity.type
_entity.pdbx_description
1 polymer ?
#
loop_
_entity_poly.entity_id
_entity_poly.type
_entity_poly.pdbx_seq_one_letter_code
_entity_poly.pdbx_strand_id
1 'polypeptide(L)'
;MYKKIEGFYQDALIKNGLDIKDVHILRYMLDFMDSGILRKRIIDGKDFYWIRTDLIIEDNPILKINLKNSIRKRIKKLIDKEFLEYVNCKKGTNKTLYRRGNALEKIEDKDYKIDLSNFKEEYLLYKEEDY
;
A
#
# COMPACT_ATOMS: atom_id res chain seq x y z
N MET A 1 -27.30 1.87 3.98
CA MET A 1 -25.92 1.77 4.48
C MET A 1 -25.02 1.42 3.30
N TYR A 2 -24.05 2.25 2.95
CA TYR A 2 -23.12 1.91 1.87
C TYR A 2 -22.31 0.67 2.29
N LYS A 3 -22.14 -0.29 1.37
CA LYS A 3 -21.43 -1.54 1.63
C LYS A 3 -19.94 -1.26 1.83
N LYS A 4 -19.23 -2.18 2.48
CA LYS A 4 -17.76 -2.17 2.53
C LYS A 4 -17.20 -2.62 1.18
N ILE A 5 -16.04 -2.11 0.80
CA ILE A 5 -15.27 -2.59 -0.36
C ILE A 5 -13.82 -2.67 0.06
N GLU A 6 -13.19 -3.84 -0.15
CA GLU A 6 -11.77 -4.05 0.20
C GLU A 6 -11.44 -3.64 1.64
N GLY A 7 -12.35 -3.93 2.58
CA GLY A 7 -12.16 -3.59 3.98
C GLY A 7 -12.31 -2.10 4.30
N PHE A 8 -12.93 -1.30 3.43
CA PHE A 8 -13.16 0.13 3.67
C PHE A 8 -14.62 0.53 3.53
N TYR A 9 -15.03 1.54 4.29
CA TYR A 9 -16.37 2.14 4.20
C TYR A 9 -16.49 3.02 2.96
N GLN A 10 -17.36 2.64 2.01
CA GLN A 10 -17.50 3.34 0.73
C GLN A 10 -17.88 4.82 0.87
N ASP A 11 -18.70 5.20 1.85
CA ASP A 11 -19.08 6.61 2.05
C ASP A 11 -17.86 7.46 2.45
N ALA A 12 -16.97 6.91 3.27
CA ALA A 12 -15.73 7.56 3.67
C ALA A 12 -14.75 7.67 2.48
N LEU A 13 -14.68 6.64 1.62
CA LEU A 13 -13.88 6.67 0.40
C LEU A 13 -14.36 7.77 -0.58
N ILE A 14 -15.69 7.87 -0.79
CA ILE A 14 -16.32 8.88 -1.65
C ILE A 14 -16.05 10.29 -1.11
N LYS A 15 -16.23 10.51 0.20
CA LYS A 15 -15.93 11.80 0.86
C LYS A 15 -14.47 12.21 0.68
N ASN A 16 -13.57 11.24 0.61
CA ASN A 16 -12.15 11.46 0.33
C ASN A 16 -11.82 11.51 -1.16
N GLY A 17 -12.79 11.42 -2.07
CA GLY A 17 -12.58 11.50 -3.51
C GLY A 17 -11.70 10.38 -4.05
N LEU A 18 -11.74 9.18 -3.44
CA LEU A 18 -11.01 8.01 -3.90
C LEU A 18 -11.83 7.25 -4.95
N ASP A 19 -11.17 6.80 -6.02
CA ASP A 19 -11.77 5.87 -6.98
C ASP A 19 -11.38 4.42 -6.64
N ILE A 20 -12.01 3.44 -7.28
CA ILE A 20 -11.75 2.01 -7.01
C ILE A 20 -10.28 1.61 -7.21
N LYS A 21 -9.54 2.27 -8.11
CA LYS A 21 -8.13 1.96 -8.33
C LYS A 21 -7.26 2.49 -7.20
N ASP A 22 -7.59 3.66 -6.65
CA ASP A 22 -6.94 4.18 -5.44
C ASP A 22 -7.17 3.25 -4.26
N VAL A 23 -8.41 2.78 -4.09
CA VAL A 23 -8.81 1.85 -3.02
C VAL A 23 -8.05 0.53 -3.14
N HIS A 24 -8.00 -0.03 -4.34
CA HIS A 24 -7.28 -1.27 -4.61
C HIS A 24 -5.78 -1.18 -4.36
N ILE A 25 -5.16 -0.09 -4.81
CA ILE A 25 -3.74 0.15 -4.54
C ILE A 25 -3.51 0.28 -3.03
N LEU A 26 -4.38 1.00 -2.32
CA LEU A 26 -4.28 1.14 -0.87
C LEU A 26 -4.40 -0.23 -0.19
N ARG A 27 -5.45 -1.01 -0.48
CA ARG A 27 -5.66 -2.34 0.12
C ARG A 27 -4.46 -3.25 -0.13
N TYR A 28 -4.04 -3.35 -1.39
CA TYR A 28 -2.88 -4.16 -1.77
C TYR A 28 -1.65 -3.77 -0.94
N MET A 29 -1.34 -2.47 -0.82
CA MET A 29 -0.20 -2.03 -0.02
C MET A 29 -0.33 -2.37 1.48
N LEU A 30 -1.53 -2.24 2.07
CA LEU A 30 -1.74 -2.55 3.49
C LEU A 30 -1.64 -4.05 3.76
N ASP A 31 -2.24 -4.88 2.91
CA ASP A 31 -2.15 -6.33 3.04
C ASP A 31 -0.68 -6.78 2.95
N PHE A 32 0.14 -6.13 2.11
CA PHE A 32 1.59 -6.36 2.06
C PHE A 32 2.29 -6.02 3.38
N MET A 33 1.95 -4.89 4.00
CA MET A 33 2.53 -4.49 5.30
C MET A 33 2.11 -5.42 6.43
N ASP A 34 0.85 -5.85 6.43
CA ASP A 34 0.24 -6.65 7.50
C ASP A 34 0.52 -8.16 7.35
N SER A 35 0.88 -8.61 6.15
CA SER A 35 1.20 -10.02 5.86
C SER A 35 2.39 -10.59 6.64
N GLY A 36 3.28 -9.71 7.14
CA GLY A 36 4.53 -10.11 7.77
C GLY A 36 5.59 -10.69 6.83
N ILE A 37 5.31 -10.81 5.53
CA ILE A 37 6.25 -11.36 4.55
C ILE A 37 7.32 -10.35 4.13
N LEU A 38 6.98 -9.06 4.19
CA LEU A 38 7.89 -7.99 3.79
C LEU A 38 8.90 -7.72 4.89
N ARG A 39 10.18 -7.66 4.51
CA ARG A 39 11.20 -7.07 5.38
C ARG A 39 10.85 -5.60 5.65
N LYS A 40 10.93 -5.20 6.91
CA LYS A 40 10.67 -3.85 7.39
C LYS A 40 11.94 -3.17 7.85
N ARG A 41 11.99 -1.85 7.75
CA ARG A 41 13.03 -1.00 8.32
C ARG A 41 12.44 -0.21 9.47
N ILE A 42 13.10 -0.27 10.62
CA ILE A 42 12.73 0.56 11.77
C ILE A 42 13.41 1.92 11.61
N ILE A 43 12.61 2.98 11.52
CA ILE A 43 13.07 4.37 11.46
C ILE A 43 12.28 5.12 12.53
N ASP A 44 12.99 5.74 13.48
CA ASP A 44 12.40 6.46 14.62
C ASP A 44 11.35 5.64 15.38
N GLY A 45 11.64 4.34 15.59
CA GLY A 45 10.75 3.41 16.29
C GLY A 45 9.52 2.96 15.48
N LYS A 46 9.44 3.30 14.20
CA LYS A 46 8.31 2.97 13.31
C LYS A 46 8.75 2.01 12.21
N ASP A 47 7.89 1.05 11.92
CA ASP A 47 8.09 0.09 10.84
C ASP A 47 7.72 0.69 9.48
N PHE A 48 8.68 0.64 8.54
CA PHE A 48 8.50 1.07 7.16
C PHE A 48 8.83 -0.07 6.19
N TYR A 49 8.07 -0.17 5.11
CA TYR A 49 8.09 -1.29 4.17
C TYR A 49 8.43 -0.81 2.77
N TRP A 50 9.30 -1.54 2.07
CA TRP A 50 9.56 -1.27 0.67
C TRP A 50 8.58 -2.05 -0.20
N ILE A 51 7.72 -1.33 -0.94
CA ILE A 51 6.77 -1.94 -1.86
C ILE A 51 7.11 -1.48 -3.28
N ARG A 52 7.45 -2.43 -4.15
CA ARG A 52 7.74 -2.15 -5.55
C ARG A 52 6.45 -1.80 -6.28
N THR A 53 6.38 -0.59 -6.86
CA THR A 53 5.22 -0.18 -7.66
C THR A 53 5.01 -1.01 -8.94
N ASP A 54 6.06 -1.71 -9.39
CA ASP A 54 5.98 -2.60 -10.57
C ASP A 54 5.16 -3.85 -10.25
N LEU A 55 5.29 -4.42 -9.05
CA LEU A 55 4.48 -5.55 -8.59
C LEU A 55 2.99 -5.21 -8.56
N ILE A 56 2.64 -3.99 -8.15
CA ILE A 56 1.24 -3.53 -8.13
C ILE A 56 0.64 -3.61 -9.55
N ILE A 57 1.44 -3.33 -10.58
CA ILE A 57 1.01 -3.42 -11.99
C ILE A 57 0.93 -4.89 -12.44
N GLU A 58 1.97 -5.67 -12.14
CA GLU A 58 2.11 -7.06 -12.55
C GLU A 58 1.01 -7.95 -11.95
N ASP A 59 0.68 -7.75 -10.68
CA ASP A 59 -0.33 -8.55 -9.97
C ASP A 59 -1.77 -8.11 -10.24
N ASN A 60 -1.95 -6.84 -10.62
CA ASN A 60 -3.29 -6.26 -10.78
C ASN A 60 -3.49 -5.70 -12.21
N PRO A 61 -3.34 -6.52 -13.27
CA PRO A 61 -3.50 -6.07 -14.65
C PRO A 61 -4.92 -5.55 -14.93
N ILE A 62 -5.92 -5.96 -14.14
CA ILE A 62 -7.30 -5.47 -14.21
C ILE A 62 -7.42 -3.96 -13.94
N LEU A 63 -6.47 -3.36 -13.24
CA LEU A 63 -6.43 -1.90 -13.03
C LEU A 63 -6.21 -1.14 -14.35
N LYS A 64 -5.67 -1.81 -15.39
CA LYS A 64 -5.33 -1.23 -16.69
C LYS A 64 -4.43 -0.01 -16.52
N ILE A 65 -3.41 -0.12 -15.65
CA ILE A 65 -2.39 0.91 -15.44
C ILE A 65 -1.06 0.34 -15.90
N ASN A 66 -0.59 0.79 -17.06
CA ASN A 66 0.65 0.25 -17.66
C ASN A 66 1.89 1.09 -17.33
N LEU A 67 1.70 2.26 -16.68
CA LEU A 67 2.77 3.21 -16.39
C LEU A 67 3.01 3.32 -14.89
N LYS A 68 4.25 3.08 -14.46
CA LYS A 68 4.73 3.24 -13.08
C LYS A 68 4.41 4.62 -12.50
N ASN A 69 4.51 5.67 -13.31
CA ASN A 69 4.20 7.04 -12.89
C ASN A 69 2.72 7.24 -12.54
N SER A 70 1.81 6.50 -13.17
CA SER A 70 0.38 6.54 -12.85
C SER A 70 0.09 5.91 -11.49
N ILE A 71 0.76 4.80 -11.15
CA ILE A 71 0.70 4.21 -9.79
C ILE A 71 1.26 5.20 -8.77
N ARG A 72 2.43 5.79 -9.03
CA ARG A 72 3.03 6.78 -8.11
C ARG A 72 2.14 7.99 -7.84
N LYS A 73 1.41 8.49 -8.85
CA LYS A 73 0.45 9.59 -8.66
C LYS A 73 -0.69 9.18 -7.71
N ARG A 74 -1.18 7.94 -7.81
CA ARG A 74 -2.22 7.40 -6.92
C ARG A 74 -1.69 7.18 -5.50
N ILE A 75 -0.49 6.62 -5.35
CA ILE A 75 0.18 6.51 -4.04
C ILE A 75 0.40 7.89 -3.42
N LYS A 76 0.84 8.88 -4.21
CA LYS A 76 0.97 10.26 -3.76
C LYS A 76 -0.36 10.83 -3.26
N LYS A 77 -1.46 10.57 -3.97
CA LYS A 77 -2.81 10.97 -3.53
C LYS A 77 -3.19 10.33 -2.18
N LEU A 78 -2.81 9.07 -1.94
CA LEU A 78 -3.03 8.39 -0.66
C LEU A 78 -2.17 8.98 0.47
N ILE A 79 -0.94 9.38 0.16
CA ILE A 79 -0.04 10.08 1.10
C ILE A 79 -0.58 11.47 1.45
N ASP A 80 -0.99 12.24 0.44
CA ASP A 80 -1.53 13.59 0.63
C ASP A 80 -2.84 13.58 1.45
N LYS A 81 -3.48 12.41 1.58
CA LYS A 81 -4.67 12.16 2.41
C LYS A 81 -4.36 11.46 3.74
N GLU A 82 -3.08 11.30 4.07
CA GLU A 82 -2.59 10.68 5.30
C GLU A 82 -3.04 9.22 5.49
N PHE A 83 -3.42 8.51 4.42
CA PHE A 83 -3.68 7.07 4.45
C PHE A 83 -2.38 6.26 4.41
N LEU A 84 -1.34 6.83 3.82
CA LEU A 84 0.02 6.30 3.83
C LEU A 84 0.98 7.37 4.31
N GLU A 85 2.04 6.97 4.99
CA GLU A 85 3.22 7.82 5.18
C GLU A 85 4.39 7.22 4.41
N TYR A 86 5.42 8.02 4.15
CA TYR A 86 6.60 7.57 3.43
C TYR A 86 7.89 8.18 3.96
N VAL A 87 9.00 7.50 3.67
CA VAL A 87 10.36 8.00 3.90
C VAL A 87 11.25 7.63 2.72
N ASN A 88 12.11 8.55 2.33
CA ASN A 88 13.11 8.30 1.30
C ASN A 88 14.44 7.86 1.94
N CYS A 89 14.86 6.64 1.65
CA CYS A 89 16.16 6.13 2.03
C CYS A 89 17.18 6.49 0.94
N LYS A 90 18.21 7.25 1.33
CA LYS A 90 19.30 7.70 0.43
C LYS A 90 20.60 6.90 0.58
N LYS A 91 20.69 5.97 1.54
CA LYS A 91 21.86 5.08 1.66
C LYS A 91 21.69 3.95 0.65
N GLY A 92 22.64 3.77 -0.27
CA GLY A 92 22.60 2.73 -1.31
C GLY A 92 21.77 3.16 -2.53
N THR A 93 20.52 2.74 -2.58
CA THR A 93 19.59 3.06 -3.68
C THR A 93 18.47 3.99 -3.20
N ASN A 94 18.05 4.96 -4.03
CA ASN A 94 16.94 5.85 -3.70
C ASN A 94 15.62 5.05 -3.63
N LYS A 95 15.28 4.59 -2.43
CA LYS A 95 14.07 3.83 -2.16
C LYS A 95 13.07 4.65 -1.36
N THR A 96 11.81 4.53 -1.72
CA THR A 96 10.70 5.04 -0.93
C THR A 96 10.10 3.89 -0.13
N LEU A 97 10.14 4.00 1.19
CA LEU A 97 9.48 3.08 2.09
C LEU A 97 8.16 3.70 2.55
N TYR A 98 7.17 2.85 2.84
CA TYR A 98 5.82 3.24 3.19
C TYR A 98 5.41 2.65 4.53
N ARG A 99 4.50 3.32 5.23
CA ARG A 99 3.81 2.77 6.40
C ARG A 99 2.34 3.19 6.40
N ARG A 100 1.57 2.55 7.25
CA ARG A 100 0.19 2.94 7.57
C ARG A 100 0.16 4.39 8.06
N GLY A 101 -0.74 5.18 7.47
CA GLY A 101 -1.01 6.55 7.92
C GLY A 101 -2.18 6.62 8.92
N ASN A 102 -2.21 7.69 9.70
CA ASN A 102 -3.17 7.83 10.80
C ASN A 102 -4.63 8.00 10.33
N ALA A 103 -4.87 8.44 9.08
CA ALA A 103 -6.23 8.63 8.58
C ALA A 103 -6.96 7.31 8.27
N LEU A 104 -6.26 6.17 8.26
CA LEU A 104 -6.85 4.85 8.04
C LEU A 104 -7.94 4.52 9.06
N GLU A 105 -7.78 4.95 10.32
CA GLU A 105 -8.76 4.72 11.39
C GLU A 105 -10.17 5.24 11.06
N LYS A 106 -10.26 6.19 10.13
CA LYS A 106 -11.53 6.82 9.71
C LYS A 106 -12.24 6.07 8.59
N ILE A 107 -11.53 5.21 7.85
CA ILE A 107 -12.04 4.57 6.63
C ILE A 107 -12.02 3.04 6.69
N GLU A 108 -11.20 2.46 7.56
CA GLU A 108 -10.94 1.03 7.59
C GLU A 108 -11.89 0.26 8.51
N ASP A 109 -12.33 -0.88 8.01
CA ASP A 109 -13.01 -1.89 8.78
C ASP A 109 -12.01 -2.71 9.59
N LYS A 110 -12.05 -2.57 10.91
CA LYS A 110 -11.13 -3.28 11.82
C LYS A 110 -11.34 -4.80 11.83
N ASP A 111 -12.50 -5.26 11.38
CA ASP A 111 -12.81 -6.69 11.28
C ASP A 111 -12.44 -7.29 9.91
N TYR A 112 -11.83 -6.49 9.01
CA TYR A 112 -11.42 -6.97 7.71
C TYR A 112 -10.36 -8.06 7.85
N LYS A 113 -10.63 -9.22 7.25
CA LYS A 113 -9.66 -10.31 7.18
C LYS A 113 -8.76 -10.09 5.98
N ILE A 114 -7.46 -9.97 6.26
CA ILE A 114 -6.43 -9.87 5.23
C ILE A 114 -6.54 -11.07 4.30
N ASP A 115 -6.58 -10.81 3.01
CA ASP A 115 -6.55 -11.86 1.99
C ASP A 115 -5.11 -12.09 1.53
N LEU A 116 -4.50 -13.15 2.06
CA LEU A 116 -3.15 -13.52 1.71
C LEU A 116 -3.06 -14.43 0.47
N SER A 117 -4.18 -14.81 -0.16
CA SER A 117 -4.15 -15.77 -1.27
C SER A 117 -3.40 -15.27 -2.51
N ASN A 118 -3.25 -13.95 -2.63
CA ASN A 118 -2.60 -13.30 -3.77
C ASN A 118 -1.08 -13.13 -3.57
N PHE A 119 -0.54 -13.53 -2.42
CA PHE A 119 0.88 -13.40 -2.13
C PHE A 119 1.62 -14.65 -2.53
N LYS A 120 2.59 -14.46 -3.43
CA LYS A 120 3.48 -15.53 -3.86
C LYS A 120 4.70 -15.57 -2.94
N GLU A 121 5.15 -16.78 -2.60
CA GLU A 121 6.38 -16.99 -1.83
C GLU A 121 7.60 -16.32 -2.47
N GLU A 122 7.61 -16.11 -3.79
CA GLU A 122 8.70 -15.40 -4.49
C GLU A 122 8.89 -13.95 -4.01
N TYR A 123 7.87 -13.34 -3.37
CA TYR A 123 7.99 -12.02 -2.75
C TYR A 123 8.85 -12.04 -1.47
N LEU A 124 9.17 -13.22 -0.92
CA LEU A 124 10.05 -13.40 0.25
C LEU A 124 11.54 -13.20 -0.09
N LEU A 125 11.89 -13.04 -1.37
CA LEU A 125 13.28 -13.01 -1.86
C LEU A 125 13.93 -11.63 -1.95
N TYR A 126 13.29 -10.54 -1.50
CA TYR A 126 13.93 -9.21 -1.46
C TYR A 126 15.03 -9.21 -0.39
N LYS A 127 16.25 -9.60 -0.80
CA LYS A 127 17.45 -9.69 0.05
C LYS A 127 17.88 -8.30 0.51
N GLU A 128 18.54 -8.28 1.67
CA GLU A 128 19.16 -7.11 2.31
C GLU A 128 19.99 -6.24 1.36
N GLU A 129 20.57 -6.84 0.32
CA GLU A 129 21.46 -6.18 -0.65
C GLU A 129 20.76 -5.15 -1.55
N ASP A 130 19.43 -5.13 -1.59
CA ASP A 130 18.73 -4.06 -2.29
C ASP A 130 18.64 -2.77 -1.44
N TYR A 131 18.80 -2.83 -0.11
CA TYR A 131 18.51 -1.71 0.83
C TYR A 131 19.66 -0.74 1.09
#